data_AF-A0A3B0XXW7-F1
#
_entry.id   AF-A0A3B0XXW7-F1
#
_cell.length_a   1.000
_cell.length_b   1.000
_cell.length_c   1.000
_cell.angle_alpha   90.00
_cell.angle_beta   90.00
_cell.angle_gamma   90.00
#
_symmetry.space_group_name_H-M   'P 1'
#
loop_
_entity.id
_entity.type
_entity.pdbx_description
1 polymer ?
#
loop_
_entity_poly.entity_id
_entity_poly.type
_entity_poly.pdbx_seq_one_letter_code
_entity_poly.pdbx_strand_id
1 'polypeptide(L)'
;MTLSIDELRNAFKKQDTSESRPNNYYRFWDMEPGQQAVVRFLPDKDGNNPFGFMVEKFMHNLTINGEKKNVPCLKMYDEDCPVCKVSQAYYKDEGKESVNGKKYWRKKQTIVQALIMEDPLPANPETGENSEGKVQFLNLRFQIMSVIKESIESGELDAVPFLYEGGCDFIIKKTMIGDNAKYDVGSKFARRSSDLTDEEIAIAESSSVELSSLLPASIGLDKIEQMLEADLTGSAYADEAAPQEAASPTPAEDAPVAKSESATVEATEKSNDILAKIRERKERVAG
;
A
#
# COMPACT_ATOMS: atom_id res chain seq x y z
N MET A 1 -13.23 40.57 -19.63
CA MET A 1 -12.24 40.50 -18.54
C MET A 1 -11.28 39.38 -18.89
N THR A 2 -10.09 39.74 -19.35
CA THR A 2 -9.05 38.80 -19.81
C THR A 2 -8.22 38.38 -18.61
N LEU A 3 -8.29 37.09 -18.24
CA LEU A 3 -7.45 36.50 -17.20
C LEU A 3 -5.96 36.75 -17.52
N SER A 4 -5.23 37.29 -16.54
CA SER A 4 -3.82 37.58 -16.69
C SER A 4 -2.99 36.28 -16.70
N ILE A 5 -1.81 36.34 -17.33
CA ILE A 5 -0.85 35.23 -17.31
C ILE A 5 -0.47 34.84 -15.87
N ASP A 6 -0.49 35.76 -14.92
CA ASP A 6 -0.19 35.47 -13.52
C ASP A 6 -1.36 34.82 -12.77
N GLU A 7 -2.62 35.11 -13.15
CA GLU A 7 -3.80 34.37 -12.68
C GLU A 7 -3.85 32.95 -13.27
N LEU A 8 -3.49 32.78 -14.54
CA LEU A 8 -3.30 31.47 -15.15
C LEU A 8 -2.16 30.70 -14.46
N ARG A 9 -1.03 31.35 -14.15
CA ARG A 9 0.08 30.71 -13.42
C ARG A 9 -0.30 30.33 -11.98
N ASN A 10 -1.15 31.11 -11.31
CA ASN A 10 -1.65 30.74 -9.97
C ASN A 10 -2.73 29.65 -10.04
N ALA A 11 -3.51 29.56 -11.12
CA ALA A 11 -4.41 28.44 -11.38
C ALA A 11 -3.62 27.14 -11.70
N PHE A 12 -2.53 27.25 -12.47
CA PHE A 12 -1.63 26.13 -12.77
C PHE A 12 -0.77 25.70 -11.57
N LYS A 13 -0.47 26.60 -10.61
CA LYS A 13 0.14 26.24 -9.32
C LYS A 13 -0.83 25.58 -8.32
N LYS A 14 -2.14 25.67 -8.57
CA LYS A 14 -3.18 24.91 -7.84
C LYS A 14 -3.57 23.62 -8.54
N GLN A 15 -3.03 23.38 -9.73
CA GLN A 15 -3.11 22.09 -10.41
C GLN A 15 -1.79 21.35 -10.13
N ASP A 16 -1.65 20.88 -8.89
CA ASP A 16 -0.69 19.84 -8.52
C ASP A 16 -1.01 18.58 -9.34
N THR A 17 -0.53 18.56 -10.57
CA THR A 17 -0.23 17.33 -11.31
C THR A 17 0.92 16.64 -10.60
N SER A 18 0.62 16.00 -9.49
CA SER A 18 0.93 14.58 -9.44
C SER A 18 -0.28 13.86 -10.06
N GLU A 19 -0.18 13.48 -11.33
CA GLU A 19 -0.76 12.22 -11.80
C GLU A 19 0.01 11.03 -11.18
N SER A 20 0.23 11.08 -9.87
CA SER A 20 0.40 9.89 -9.07
C SER A 20 -1.03 9.50 -8.73
N ARG A 21 -1.50 8.37 -9.29
CA ARG A 21 -2.79 7.75 -8.93
C ARG A 21 -3.13 8.09 -7.49
N PRO A 22 -4.32 8.68 -7.25
CA PRO A 22 -4.56 9.32 -5.98
C PRO A 22 -4.38 8.28 -4.88
N ASN A 23 -3.87 8.72 -3.74
CA ASN A 23 -4.07 7.98 -2.51
C ASN A 23 -5.56 8.15 -2.10
N ASN A 24 -6.51 7.91 -3.04
CA ASN A 24 -7.97 8.00 -2.91
C ASN A 24 -8.50 6.75 -2.21
N TYR A 25 -7.77 6.31 -1.19
CA TYR A 25 -8.27 5.25 -0.34
C TYR A 25 -9.21 5.89 0.67
N TYR A 26 -10.37 5.29 0.84
CA TYR A 26 -11.25 5.62 1.94
C TYR A 26 -10.50 5.45 3.27
N ARG A 27 -10.35 6.56 4.00
CA ARG A 27 -9.46 6.67 5.17
C ARG A 27 -10.16 6.20 6.44
N PHE A 28 -10.71 4.99 6.43
CA PHE A 28 -11.40 4.40 7.58
C PHE A 28 -10.55 4.36 8.86
N TRP A 29 -9.23 4.49 8.76
CA TRP A 29 -8.33 4.58 9.91
C TRP A 29 -8.38 5.91 10.66
N ASP A 30 -8.93 6.96 10.07
CA ASP A 30 -9.12 8.25 10.73
C ASP A 30 -10.39 8.29 11.60
N MET A 31 -11.23 7.26 11.54
CA MET A 31 -12.41 7.14 12.41
C MET A 31 -12.03 7.31 13.88
N GLU A 32 -12.95 7.80 14.70
CA GLU A 32 -12.78 7.79 16.14
C GLU A 32 -12.97 6.37 16.71
N PRO A 33 -12.33 6.01 17.83
CA PRO A 33 -12.61 4.77 18.54
C PRO A 33 -14.11 4.59 18.81
N GLY A 34 -14.66 3.43 18.45
CA GLY A 34 -16.07 3.10 18.61
C GLY A 34 -16.93 3.39 17.39
N GLN A 35 -16.46 4.22 16.45
CA GLN A 35 -17.13 4.44 15.18
C GLN A 35 -17.02 3.23 14.25
N GLN A 36 -17.94 3.18 13.30
CA GLN A 36 -17.98 2.18 12.24
C GLN A 36 -18.35 2.83 10.91
N ALA A 37 -17.78 2.30 9.84
CA ALA A 37 -18.19 2.58 8.47
C ALA A 37 -18.85 1.33 7.89
N VAL A 38 -19.79 1.51 6.98
CA VAL A 38 -20.46 0.41 6.27
C VAL A 38 -20.13 0.53 4.79
N VAL A 39 -19.63 -0.55 4.20
CA VAL A 39 -19.20 -0.57 2.80
C VAL A 39 -19.75 -1.79 2.08
N ARG A 40 -20.14 -1.62 0.82
CA ARG A 40 -20.46 -2.73 -0.09
C ARG A 40 -19.26 -2.98 -0.98
N PHE A 41 -18.57 -4.10 -0.81
CA PHE A 41 -17.52 -4.50 -1.76
C PHE A 41 -18.14 -4.68 -3.15
N LEU A 42 -17.41 -4.29 -4.19
CA LEU A 42 -17.85 -4.37 -5.58
C LEU A 42 -16.93 -5.33 -6.35
N PRO A 43 -17.44 -6.00 -7.40
CA PRO A 43 -16.62 -6.90 -8.21
C PRO A 43 -15.51 -6.10 -8.90
N ASP A 44 -14.41 -6.78 -9.21
CA ASP A 44 -13.39 -6.26 -10.13
C ASP A 44 -14.00 -6.15 -11.53
N LYS A 45 -13.57 -5.13 -12.28
CA LYS A 45 -13.96 -4.96 -13.68
C LYS A 45 -13.29 -5.98 -14.58
N ASP A 46 -12.13 -6.53 -14.18
CA ASP A 46 -11.57 -7.71 -14.83
C ASP A 46 -12.24 -8.99 -14.34
N GLY A 47 -13.09 -9.55 -15.19
CA GLY A 47 -13.78 -10.82 -14.93
C GLY A 47 -12.86 -12.05 -14.85
N ASN A 48 -11.56 -11.92 -15.15
CA ASN A 48 -10.57 -12.99 -15.01
C ASN A 48 -9.81 -12.94 -13.67
N ASN A 49 -10.06 -11.93 -12.83
CA ASN A 49 -9.42 -11.86 -11.52
C ASN A 49 -9.84 -13.09 -10.67
N PRO A 50 -8.90 -13.95 -10.25
CA PRO A 50 -9.21 -15.16 -9.50
C PRO A 50 -9.87 -14.89 -8.14
N PHE A 51 -9.66 -13.71 -7.56
CA PHE A 51 -10.30 -13.30 -6.32
C PHE A 51 -11.62 -12.57 -6.53
N GLY A 52 -11.93 -12.13 -7.75
CA GLY A 52 -13.20 -11.52 -8.15
C GLY A 52 -13.47 -10.09 -7.66
N PHE A 53 -12.91 -9.64 -6.54
CA PHE A 53 -13.18 -8.31 -5.97
C PHE A 53 -11.96 -7.65 -5.28
N MET A 54 -10.81 -8.31 -5.31
CA MET A 54 -9.61 -7.83 -4.63
C MET A 54 -8.33 -8.12 -5.42
N VAL A 55 -7.29 -7.33 -5.18
CA VAL A 55 -5.95 -7.55 -5.71
C VAL A 55 -4.90 -7.40 -4.61
N GLU A 56 -3.80 -8.15 -4.71
CA GLU A 56 -2.72 -8.10 -3.73
C GLU A 56 -1.61 -7.16 -4.20
N LYS A 57 -1.27 -6.19 -3.36
CA LYS A 57 -0.15 -5.26 -3.55
C LYS A 57 0.98 -5.62 -2.58
N PHE A 58 2.16 -5.85 -3.13
CA PHE A 58 3.38 -6.16 -2.39
C PHE A 58 4.41 -5.04 -2.50
N MET A 59 4.87 -4.51 -1.37
CA MET A 59 5.86 -3.42 -1.32
C MET A 59 6.99 -3.74 -0.35
N HIS A 60 8.20 -3.26 -0.63
CA HIS A 60 9.34 -3.22 0.29
C HIS A 60 9.55 -1.80 0.80
N ASN A 61 10.22 -1.67 1.96
CA ASN A 61 10.67 -0.38 2.49
C ASN A 61 12.20 -0.38 2.48
N LEU A 62 12.79 0.47 1.66
CA LEU A 62 14.24 0.65 1.55
C LEU A 62 14.61 2.07 2.01
N THR A 63 15.78 2.25 2.61
CA THR A 63 16.35 3.56 2.92
C THR A 63 17.35 3.93 1.85
N ILE A 64 17.02 4.91 1.01
CA ILE A 64 17.83 5.32 -0.13
C ILE A 64 18.16 6.79 0.03
N ASN A 65 19.45 7.15 -0.02
CA ASN A 65 19.93 8.51 0.23
C ASN A 65 19.43 9.10 1.58
N GLY A 66 19.30 8.26 2.61
CA GLY A 66 18.78 8.66 3.92
C GLY A 66 17.26 8.73 4.03
N GLU A 67 16.51 8.49 2.94
CA GLU A 67 15.06 8.57 2.91
C GLU A 67 14.40 7.20 2.78
N LYS A 68 13.31 6.96 3.53
CA LYS A 68 12.52 5.72 3.39
C LYS A 68 11.66 5.77 2.13
N LYS A 69 11.90 4.87 1.19
CA LYS A 69 11.13 4.71 -0.06
C LYS A 69 10.36 3.40 -0.06
N ASN A 70 9.12 3.45 -0.56
CA ASN A 70 8.31 2.26 -0.81
C ASN A 70 8.56 1.77 -2.24
N VAL A 71 9.01 0.53 -2.38
CA VAL A 71 9.42 -0.04 -3.66
C VAL A 71 8.53 -1.23 -4.03
N PRO A 72 7.95 -1.29 -5.23
CA PRO A 72 7.16 -2.45 -5.67
C PRO A 72 7.95 -3.74 -5.59
N CYS A 73 7.35 -4.79 -5.03
CA CYS A 73 7.96 -6.13 -5.02
C CYS A 73 7.73 -6.80 -6.36
N LEU A 74 8.80 -7.30 -6.99
CA LEU A 74 8.71 -7.99 -8.29
C LEU A 74 7.85 -9.27 -8.27
N LYS A 75 7.62 -9.87 -7.10
CA LYS A 75 6.69 -11.01 -6.97
C LYS A 75 5.24 -10.66 -7.33
N MET A 76 4.90 -9.37 -7.41
CA MET A 76 3.60 -8.90 -7.90
C MET A 76 3.42 -9.13 -9.41
N TYR A 77 4.52 -9.25 -10.15
CA TYR A 77 4.54 -9.46 -11.60
C TYR A 77 5.10 -10.85 -11.96
N ASP A 78 5.00 -11.80 -11.03
CA ASP A 78 5.54 -13.16 -11.15
C ASP A 78 7.07 -13.23 -11.40
N GLU A 79 7.78 -12.14 -11.12
CA GLU A 79 9.22 -12.02 -11.29
C GLU A 79 9.98 -12.38 -9.99
N ASP A 80 11.29 -12.57 -10.13
CA ASP A 80 12.18 -12.92 -9.04
C ASP A 80 12.69 -11.67 -8.31
N CYS A 81 12.19 -11.42 -7.10
CA CYS A 81 12.54 -10.22 -6.33
C CYS A 81 13.86 -10.40 -5.53
N PRO A 82 14.91 -9.59 -5.77
CA PRO A 82 16.16 -9.66 -5.03
C PRO A 82 16.01 -9.24 -3.55
N VAL A 83 15.14 -8.27 -3.25
CA VAL A 83 14.86 -7.84 -1.86
C VAL A 83 14.24 -8.98 -1.06
N CYS A 84 13.34 -9.78 -1.66
CA CYS A 84 12.81 -10.98 -1.02
C CYS A 84 13.91 -12.02 -0.74
N LYS A 85 14.85 -12.22 -1.67
CA LYS A 85 15.98 -13.16 -1.48
C LYS A 85 16.87 -12.73 -0.33
N VAL A 86 17.18 -11.43 -0.22
CA VAL A 86 17.94 -10.86 0.90
C VAL A 86 17.20 -11.04 2.23
N SER A 87 15.91 -10.71 2.29
CA SER A 87 15.08 -10.94 3.48
C SER A 87 15.12 -12.41 3.93
N GLN A 88 14.96 -13.35 3.01
CA GLN A 88 15.03 -14.79 3.30
C GLN A 88 16.41 -15.24 3.76
N ALA A 89 17.49 -14.68 3.20
CA ALA A 89 18.85 -14.98 3.63
C ALA A 89 19.09 -14.57 5.08
N TYR A 90 18.64 -13.37 5.48
CA TYR A 90 18.71 -12.93 6.87
C TYR A 90 17.90 -13.82 7.81
N TYR A 91 16.68 -14.20 7.45
CA TYR A 91 15.89 -15.13 8.26
C TYR A 91 16.54 -16.52 8.39
N LYS A 92 17.25 -16.98 7.37
CA LYS A 92 17.96 -18.25 7.39
C LYS A 92 19.17 -18.20 8.33
N ASP A 93 19.87 -17.08 8.36
CA ASP A 93 21.09 -16.89 9.16
C ASP A 93 20.78 -16.50 10.62
N GLU A 94 19.94 -15.49 10.81
CA GLU A 94 19.62 -14.89 12.12
C GLU A 94 18.37 -15.51 12.78
N GLY A 95 17.58 -16.29 12.05
CA GLY A 95 16.34 -16.90 12.55
C GLY A 95 15.14 -15.95 12.59
N LYS A 96 14.04 -16.37 13.25
CA LYS A 96 12.72 -15.68 13.22
C LYS A 96 12.74 -14.25 13.77
N GLU A 97 13.67 -13.95 14.69
CA GLU A 97 13.79 -12.62 15.30
C GLU A 97 14.71 -11.68 14.52
N SER A 98 15.19 -12.10 13.34
CA SER A 98 16.01 -11.30 12.45
C SER A 98 15.45 -9.90 12.22
N VAL A 99 16.19 -8.89 12.67
CA VAL A 99 15.83 -7.47 12.46
C VAL A 99 15.95 -7.14 10.98
N ASN A 100 17.00 -7.64 10.33
CA ASN A 100 17.25 -7.42 8.90
C ASN A 100 16.23 -8.17 8.03
N GLY A 101 15.89 -9.41 8.40
CA GLY A 101 14.83 -10.19 7.76
C GLY A 101 13.51 -9.43 7.79
N LYS A 102 13.12 -8.88 8.95
CA LYS A 102 11.93 -8.04 9.13
C LYS A 102 12.00 -6.73 8.34
N LYS A 103 13.17 -6.07 8.29
CA LYS A 103 13.40 -4.82 7.51
C LYS A 103 13.05 -5.02 6.04
N TYR A 104 13.55 -6.08 5.43
CA TYR A 104 13.37 -6.36 3.99
C TYR A 104 12.12 -7.19 3.67
N TRP A 105 11.36 -7.61 4.67
CA TRP A 105 10.16 -8.42 4.45
C TRP A 105 9.12 -7.64 3.64
N ARG A 106 8.49 -8.32 2.68
CA ARG A 106 7.46 -7.71 1.84
C ARG A 106 6.23 -7.37 2.68
N LYS A 107 5.73 -6.15 2.54
CA LYS A 107 4.43 -5.73 3.08
C LYS A 107 3.35 -6.11 2.09
N LYS A 108 2.43 -6.97 2.52
CA LYS A 108 1.22 -7.34 1.77
C LYS A 108 0.09 -6.40 2.15
N GLN A 109 -0.54 -5.82 1.14
CA GLN A 109 -1.75 -5.02 1.25
C GLN A 109 -2.77 -5.60 0.27
N THR A 110 -4.03 -5.58 0.64
CA THR A 110 -5.10 -5.96 -0.27
C THR A 110 -5.84 -4.71 -0.68
N ILE A 111 -6.02 -4.51 -1.98
CA ILE A 111 -6.81 -3.42 -2.53
C ILE A 111 -8.15 -3.98 -2.96
N VAL A 112 -9.21 -3.29 -2.56
CA VAL A 112 -10.59 -3.53 -3.00
C VAL A 112 -11.20 -2.21 -3.44
N GLN A 113 -12.29 -2.29 -4.19
CA GLN A 113 -13.18 -1.16 -4.43
C GLN A 113 -14.52 -1.43 -3.75
N ALA A 114 -15.13 -0.40 -3.19
CA ALA A 114 -16.36 -0.52 -2.44
C ALA A 114 -17.22 0.73 -2.60
N LEU A 115 -18.54 0.56 -2.63
CA LEU A 115 -19.49 1.64 -2.44
C LEU A 115 -19.59 1.92 -0.93
N ILE A 116 -19.42 3.18 -0.52
CA ILE A 116 -19.54 3.56 0.89
C ILE A 116 -21.02 3.78 1.23
N MET A 117 -21.57 2.94 2.10
CA MET A 117 -22.99 2.99 2.51
C MET A 117 -23.21 3.92 3.70
N GLU A 118 -22.28 3.90 4.67
CA GLU A 118 -22.28 4.80 5.83
C GLU A 118 -20.85 5.29 6.08
N ASP A 119 -20.66 6.60 6.15
CA ASP A 119 -19.35 7.22 6.40
C ASP A 119 -19.36 8.09 7.67
N PRO A 120 -18.75 7.66 8.78
CA PRO A 120 -18.71 8.43 10.03
C PRO A 120 -17.67 9.57 10.01
N LEU A 121 -16.87 9.67 8.96
CA LEU A 121 -15.85 10.72 8.85
C LEU A 121 -16.52 12.08 8.57
N PRO A 122 -15.92 13.18 9.07
CA PRO A 122 -16.44 14.51 8.80
C PRO A 122 -16.42 14.80 7.29
N ALA A 123 -17.47 15.45 6.80
CA ALA A 123 -17.54 15.92 5.44
C ALA A 123 -16.38 16.87 5.11
N ASN A 124 -15.97 16.89 3.84
CA ASN A 124 -14.92 17.79 3.38
C ASN A 124 -15.39 19.25 3.57
N PRO A 125 -14.61 20.12 4.24
CA PRO A 125 -15.00 21.50 4.50
C PRO A 125 -15.25 22.37 3.25
N GLU A 126 -14.59 22.05 2.13
CA GLU A 126 -14.70 22.81 0.88
C GLU A 126 -15.90 22.38 0.05
N THR A 127 -16.18 21.07 -0.01
CA THR A 127 -17.27 20.53 -0.85
C THR A 127 -18.56 20.26 -0.07
N GLY A 128 -18.49 20.15 1.25
CA GLY A 128 -19.63 19.82 2.12
C GLY A 128 -20.07 18.35 2.05
N GLU A 129 -19.35 17.49 1.33
CA GLU A 129 -19.69 16.08 1.12
C GLU A 129 -18.63 15.16 1.74
N ASN A 130 -19.07 13.99 2.22
CA ASN A 130 -18.19 12.90 2.62
C ASN A 130 -18.13 11.83 1.49
N SER A 131 -17.73 10.61 1.83
CA SER A 131 -17.60 9.50 0.87
C SER A 131 -18.89 8.70 0.68
N GLU A 132 -19.94 8.96 1.45
CA GLU A 132 -21.21 8.22 1.39
C GLU A 132 -21.83 8.27 -0.02
N GLY A 133 -22.34 7.13 -0.49
CA GLY A 133 -22.89 6.96 -1.83
C GLY A 133 -21.85 6.97 -2.96
N LYS A 134 -20.54 6.98 -2.65
CA LYS A 134 -19.47 7.03 -3.66
C LYS A 134 -18.66 5.74 -3.66
N VAL A 135 -18.15 5.36 -4.84
CA VAL A 135 -17.16 4.28 -4.96
C VAL A 135 -15.81 4.80 -4.50
N GLN A 136 -15.18 4.07 -3.57
CA GLN A 136 -13.85 4.35 -3.05
C GLN A 136 -12.98 3.10 -3.11
N PHE A 137 -11.68 3.30 -3.12
CA PHE A 137 -10.72 2.21 -2.95
C PHE A 137 -10.44 2.02 -1.47
N LEU A 138 -10.23 0.78 -1.02
CA LEU A 138 -9.81 0.51 0.35
C LEU A 138 -8.52 -0.28 0.34
N ASN A 139 -7.61 0.10 1.25
CA ASN A 139 -6.40 -0.65 1.51
C ASN A 139 -6.60 -1.49 2.77
N LEU A 140 -6.99 -2.76 2.58
CA LEU A 140 -7.25 -3.69 3.65
C LEU A 140 -5.94 -4.34 4.11
N ARG A 141 -5.71 -4.30 5.42
CA ARG A 141 -4.57 -4.94 6.07
C ARG A 141 -4.99 -6.26 6.71
N PHE A 142 -4.00 -6.94 7.29
CA PHE A 142 -4.16 -8.27 7.89
C PHE A 142 -5.39 -8.42 8.81
N GLN A 143 -5.65 -7.48 9.73
CA GLN A 143 -6.76 -7.62 10.69
C GLN A 143 -8.13 -7.79 9.99
N ILE A 144 -8.46 -6.88 9.06
CA ILE A 144 -9.73 -6.94 8.32
C ILE A 144 -9.75 -8.15 7.38
N MET A 145 -8.63 -8.42 6.70
CA MET A 145 -8.55 -9.54 5.76
C MET A 145 -8.71 -10.90 6.46
N SER A 146 -8.22 -11.04 7.69
CA SER A 146 -8.44 -12.25 8.49
C SER A 146 -9.92 -12.45 8.81
N VAL A 147 -10.63 -11.38 9.18
CA VAL A 147 -12.09 -11.44 9.41
C VAL A 147 -12.83 -11.84 8.15
N ILE A 148 -12.53 -11.19 7.01
CA ILE A 148 -13.17 -11.51 5.73
C ILE A 148 -12.93 -12.97 5.36
N LYS A 149 -11.69 -13.43 5.46
CA LYS A 149 -11.31 -14.80 5.15
C LYS A 149 -12.04 -15.80 6.04
N GLU A 150 -12.06 -15.57 7.35
CA GLU A 150 -12.77 -16.43 8.31
C GLU A 150 -14.27 -16.51 8.00
N SER A 151 -14.93 -15.39 7.70
CA SER A 151 -16.35 -15.38 7.32
C SER A 151 -16.65 -16.12 6.02
N ILE A 152 -15.73 -16.10 5.05
CA ILE A 152 -15.87 -16.85 3.79
C ILE A 152 -15.62 -18.35 4.04
N GLU A 153 -14.60 -18.70 4.82
CA GLU A 153 -14.23 -20.09 5.12
C GLU A 153 -15.23 -20.80 6.05
N SER A 154 -15.87 -20.06 6.96
CA SER A 154 -16.87 -20.61 7.88
C SER A 154 -18.17 -21.01 7.19
N GLY A 155 -18.43 -20.48 5.99
CA GLY A 155 -19.70 -20.68 5.27
C GLY A 155 -20.88 -19.93 5.89
N GLU A 156 -20.63 -18.93 6.72
CA GLU A 156 -21.68 -18.08 7.33
C GLU A 156 -22.36 -17.14 6.31
N LEU A 157 -21.77 -16.97 5.12
CA LEU A 157 -22.32 -16.13 4.07
C LEU A 157 -23.21 -16.95 3.13
N ASP A 158 -24.47 -16.56 3.02
CA ASP A 158 -25.45 -17.18 2.12
C ASP A 158 -25.19 -16.87 0.63
N ALA A 159 -24.40 -15.84 0.34
CA ALA A 159 -24.12 -15.35 -0.99
C ALA A 159 -22.72 -14.74 -1.10
N VAL A 160 -22.26 -14.56 -2.34
CA VAL A 160 -21.01 -13.86 -2.64
C VAL A 160 -21.15 -12.40 -2.20
N PRO A 161 -20.26 -11.87 -1.33
CA PRO A 161 -20.50 -10.61 -0.64
C PRO A 161 -20.44 -9.38 -1.57
N PHE A 162 -19.75 -9.49 -2.70
CA PHE A 162 -19.51 -8.37 -3.62
C PHE A 162 -20.55 -8.24 -4.74
N LEU A 163 -21.64 -9.00 -4.71
CA LEU A 163 -22.70 -8.88 -5.71
C LEU A 163 -23.52 -7.58 -5.51
N TYR A 164 -23.98 -7.02 -6.63
CA TYR A 164 -24.91 -5.89 -6.63
C TYR A 164 -26.27 -6.30 -6.06
N GLU A 165 -26.80 -7.44 -6.50
CA GLU A 165 -28.02 -8.06 -5.99
C GLU A 165 -27.64 -9.26 -5.11
N GLY A 166 -28.25 -9.36 -3.94
CA GLY A 166 -28.03 -10.46 -2.99
C GLY A 166 -26.66 -10.47 -2.34
N GLY A 167 -25.85 -9.42 -2.50
CA GLY A 167 -24.56 -9.28 -1.79
C GLY A 167 -24.74 -8.88 -0.32
N CYS A 168 -23.62 -8.69 0.38
CA CYS A 168 -23.63 -8.34 1.81
C CYS A 168 -22.70 -7.16 2.09
N ASP A 169 -23.19 -6.20 2.86
CA ASP A 169 -22.37 -5.11 3.35
C ASP A 169 -21.33 -5.62 4.36
N PHE A 170 -20.19 -4.94 4.41
CA PHE A 170 -19.15 -5.15 5.40
C PHE A 170 -19.06 -3.94 6.33
N ILE A 171 -19.11 -4.23 7.63
CA ILE A 171 -19.01 -3.22 8.69
C ILE A 171 -17.55 -3.17 9.13
N ILE A 172 -16.90 -2.03 8.94
CA ILE A 172 -15.55 -1.76 9.43
C ILE A 172 -15.69 -1.03 10.76
N LYS A 173 -15.35 -1.69 11.86
CA LYS A 173 -15.40 -1.07 13.20
C LYS A 173 -14.00 -0.76 13.70
N LYS A 174 -13.78 0.48 14.14
CA LYS A 174 -12.54 0.84 14.82
C LYS A 174 -12.70 0.67 16.33
N THR A 175 -11.87 -0.17 16.91
CA THR A 175 -11.72 -0.33 18.36
C THR A 175 -10.29 -0.01 18.77
N MET A 176 -10.03 0.08 20.07
CA MET A 176 -8.69 0.35 20.60
C MET A 176 -8.33 -0.70 21.64
N ILE A 177 -7.09 -1.19 21.60
CA ILE A 177 -6.48 -1.96 22.68
C ILE A 177 -5.21 -1.22 23.08
N GLY A 178 -5.25 -0.56 24.24
CA GLY A 178 -4.29 0.47 24.59
C GLY A 178 -4.28 1.57 23.52
N ASP A 179 -3.10 1.94 23.04
CA ASP A 179 -2.93 2.98 22.01
C ASP A 179 -3.04 2.45 20.57
N ASN A 180 -3.28 1.15 20.38
CA ASN A 180 -3.30 0.53 19.06
C ASN A 180 -4.73 0.34 18.55
N ALA A 181 -4.98 0.83 17.33
CA ALA A 181 -6.23 0.59 16.63
C ALA A 181 -6.39 -0.90 16.26
N LYS A 182 -7.61 -1.41 16.46
CA LYS A 182 -8.02 -2.79 16.22
C LYS A 182 -9.29 -2.81 15.39
N TYR A 183 -9.27 -3.64 14.35
CA TYR A 183 -10.36 -3.82 13.39
C TYR A 183 -10.84 -5.27 13.32
N ASP A 184 -10.10 -6.20 13.92
CA ASP A 184 -10.47 -7.60 14.09
C ASP A 184 -11.61 -7.79 15.12
N VAL A 185 -11.78 -6.83 16.03
CA VAL A 185 -12.86 -6.84 17.02
C VAL A 185 -14.06 -6.03 16.53
N GLY A 186 -15.12 -6.73 16.11
CA GLY A 186 -16.43 -6.14 15.80
C GLY A 186 -16.65 -5.74 14.35
N SER A 187 -15.62 -5.74 13.49
CA SER A 187 -15.82 -5.73 12.05
C SER A 187 -16.37 -7.08 11.59
N LYS A 188 -17.27 -7.09 10.62
CA LYS A 188 -17.96 -8.29 10.15
C LYS A 188 -18.81 -7.99 8.92
N PHE A 189 -19.22 -9.02 8.20
CA PHE A 189 -20.32 -8.90 7.26
C PHE A 189 -21.65 -8.64 7.98
N ALA A 190 -22.53 -7.89 7.33
CA ALA A 190 -23.91 -7.76 7.73
C ALA A 190 -24.59 -9.15 7.70
N ARG A 191 -25.54 -9.36 8.61
CA ARG A 191 -26.21 -10.66 8.78
C ARG A 191 -27.16 -11.03 7.65
N ARG A 192 -27.60 -10.05 6.86
CA ARG A 192 -28.58 -10.23 5.79
C ARG A 192 -27.95 -9.70 4.52
N SER A 193 -28.18 -10.43 3.44
CA SER A 193 -27.96 -9.89 2.11
C SER A 193 -28.97 -8.80 1.81
N SER A 194 -28.58 -7.88 0.95
CA SER A 194 -29.43 -6.84 0.41
C SER A 194 -29.01 -6.49 -1.01
N ASP A 195 -29.96 -6.01 -1.78
CA ASP A 195 -29.74 -5.51 -3.13
C ASP A 195 -29.34 -4.03 -3.03
N LEU A 196 -28.40 -3.63 -3.89
CA LEU A 196 -28.18 -2.21 -4.19
C LEU A 196 -29.36 -1.66 -4.99
N THR A 197 -29.68 -0.40 -4.79
CA THR A 197 -30.67 0.32 -5.59
C THR A 197 -30.17 0.55 -7.02
N ASP A 198 -31.07 0.77 -7.97
CA ASP A 198 -30.72 1.05 -9.37
C ASP A 198 -29.72 2.22 -9.51
N GLU A 199 -29.86 3.26 -8.68
CA GLU A 199 -28.96 4.42 -8.66
C GLU A 199 -27.56 4.03 -8.16
N GLU A 200 -27.48 3.25 -7.09
CA GLU A 200 -26.22 2.76 -6.53
C GLU A 200 -25.50 1.80 -7.50
N ILE A 201 -26.25 0.95 -8.21
CA ILE A 201 -25.72 0.07 -9.26
C ILE A 201 -25.12 0.91 -10.38
N ALA A 202 -25.85 1.93 -10.87
CA ALA A 202 -25.34 2.80 -11.92
C ALA A 202 -24.06 3.55 -11.50
N ILE A 203 -23.97 3.99 -10.24
CA ILE A 203 -22.75 4.60 -9.67
C ILE A 203 -21.62 3.57 -9.60
N ALA A 204 -21.90 2.36 -9.10
CA ALA A 204 -20.95 1.27 -8.99
C ALA A 204 -20.36 0.92 -10.36
N GLU A 205 -21.18 0.70 -11.37
CA GLU A 205 -20.74 0.32 -12.72
C GLU A 205 -19.93 1.43 -13.41
N SER A 206 -20.37 2.68 -13.29
CA SER A 206 -19.70 3.82 -13.93
C SER A 206 -18.34 4.16 -13.29
N SER A 207 -18.21 3.94 -11.98
CA SER A 207 -17.02 4.34 -11.21
C SER A 207 -16.04 3.19 -10.95
N SER A 208 -16.47 1.93 -11.08
CA SER A 208 -15.61 0.76 -10.88
C SER A 208 -14.50 0.70 -11.94
N VAL A 209 -13.32 0.30 -11.49
CA VAL A 209 -12.11 0.14 -12.32
C VAL A 209 -11.63 -1.29 -12.29
N GLU A 210 -10.71 -1.60 -13.20
CA GLU A 210 -9.91 -2.81 -13.10
C GLU A 210 -8.92 -2.66 -11.94
N LEU A 211 -8.97 -3.55 -10.93
CA LEU A 211 -8.17 -3.37 -9.72
C LEU A 211 -6.66 -3.51 -9.98
N SER A 212 -6.28 -4.29 -10.99
CA SER A 212 -4.88 -4.40 -11.46
C SER A 212 -4.30 -3.03 -11.82
N SER A 213 -5.15 -2.13 -12.33
CA SER A 213 -4.78 -0.75 -12.67
C SER A 213 -4.47 0.11 -11.45
N LEU A 214 -4.70 -0.37 -10.22
CA LEU A 214 -4.32 0.33 -8.99
C LEU A 214 -2.94 -0.12 -8.47
N LEU A 215 -2.39 -1.21 -9.03
CA LEU A 215 -1.05 -1.68 -8.70
C LEU A 215 0.01 -0.76 -9.30
N PRO A 216 1.12 -0.47 -8.59
CA PRO A 216 2.22 0.28 -9.19
C PRO A 216 2.74 -0.42 -10.44
N ALA A 217 3.39 0.31 -11.34
CA ALA A 217 4.10 -0.31 -12.45
C ALA A 217 5.36 -1.05 -11.95
N SER A 218 5.77 -2.10 -12.66
CA SER A 218 7.05 -2.75 -12.40
C SER A 218 8.18 -1.74 -12.65
N ILE A 219 9.12 -1.68 -11.72
CA ILE A 219 10.32 -0.84 -11.87
C ILE A 219 11.46 -1.57 -12.59
N GLY A 220 11.30 -2.86 -12.88
CA GLY A 220 12.31 -3.72 -13.51
C GLY A 220 13.39 -4.21 -12.54
N LEU A 221 14.06 -5.30 -12.93
CA LEU A 221 15.08 -5.98 -12.13
C LEU A 221 16.30 -5.10 -11.86
N ASP A 222 16.82 -4.41 -12.88
CA ASP A 222 18.05 -3.62 -12.72
C ASP A 222 17.86 -2.46 -11.73
N LYS A 223 16.72 -1.77 -11.80
CA LYS A 223 16.41 -0.65 -10.90
C LYS A 223 16.25 -1.12 -9.45
N ILE A 224 15.54 -2.23 -9.21
CA ILE A 224 15.38 -2.75 -7.84
C ILE A 224 16.71 -3.25 -7.26
N GLU A 225 17.61 -3.81 -8.07
CA GLU A 225 18.94 -4.22 -7.64
C GLU A 225 19.78 -3.00 -7.21
N GLN A 226 19.79 -1.94 -8.00
CA GLN A 226 20.50 -0.69 -7.66
C GLN A 226 19.94 -0.04 -6.39
N MET A 227 18.62 0.02 -6.25
CA MET A 227 17.96 0.55 -5.06
C MET A 227 18.27 -0.28 -3.81
N LEU A 228 18.36 -1.60 -3.94
CA LEU A 228 18.75 -2.51 -2.86
C LEU A 228 20.22 -2.35 -2.48
N GLU A 229 21.12 -2.22 -3.46
CA GLU A 229 22.54 -1.96 -3.21
C GLU A 229 22.74 -0.64 -2.46
N ALA A 230 22.02 0.42 -2.85
CA ALA A 230 22.06 1.70 -2.17
C ALA A 230 21.64 1.61 -0.70
N ASP A 231 20.59 0.85 -0.38
CA ASP A 231 20.15 0.66 1.01
C ASP A 231 21.10 -0.23 1.84
N LEU A 232 21.78 -1.20 1.20
CA LEU A 232 22.74 -2.08 1.88
C LEU A 232 24.09 -1.41 2.13
N THR A 233 24.57 -0.62 1.17
CA THR A 233 25.92 -0.04 1.19
C THR A 233 25.95 1.43 1.61
N GLY A 234 24.80 2.11 1.61
CA GLY A 234 24.72 3.56 1.78
C GLY A 234 25.21 4.33 0.56
N SER A 235 25.42 3.68 -0.59
CA SER A 235 25.78 4.36 -1.83
C SER A 235 24.65 5.26 -2.33
N ALA A 236 25.03 6.32 -3.07
CA ALA A 236 24.05 7.23 -3.64
C ALA A 236 23.33 6.55 -4.82
N TYR A 237 22.01 6.58 -4.80
CA TYR A 237 21.18 6.20 -5.95
C TYR A 237 20.66 7.47 -6.63
N ALA A 238 21.00 7.66 -7.91
CA ALA A 238 20.44 8.70 -8.75
C ALA A 238 19.40 8.06 -9.68
N ASP A 239 18.16 8.50 -9.58
CA ASP A 239 17.14 8.06 -10.53
C ASP A 239 17.37 8.82 -11.84
N GLU A 240 17.82 8.16 -12.91
CA GLU A 240 18.07 8.81 -14.22
C GLU A 240 16.81 9.42 -14.86
N ALA A 241 15.64 9.29 -14.22
CA ALA A 241 14.35 9.81 -14.68
C ALA A 241 13.73 10.93 -13.82
N ALA A 242 14.49 11.61 -12.95
CA ALA A 242 14.00 12.78 -12.21
C ALA A 242 14.90 14.02 -12.46
N PRO A 243 14.37 15.18 -12.88
CA PRO A 243 15.14 16.40 -12.97
C PRO A 243 15.67 16.79 -11.59
N GLN A 244 16.99 16.94 -11.50
CA GLN A 244 17.68 17.42 -10.31
C GLN A 244 17.25 18.87 -10.02
N GLU A 245 16.52 19.11 -8.93
CA GLU A 245 16.49 20.45 -8.32
C GLU A 245 17.47 20.50 -7.15
N ALA A 246 18.39 21.46 -7.29
CA ALA A 246 19.57 21.64 -6.49
C ALA A 246 19.26 22.02 -5.04
N ALA A 247 20.11 21.48 -4.16
CA ALA A 247 20.17 21.76 -2.74
C ALA A 247 20.30 23.26 -2.40
N SER A 248 19.78 23.63 -1.24
CA SER A 248 20.41 24.63 -0.37
C SER A 248 20.16 24.26 1.10
N PRO A 249 21.18 24.35 1.98
CA PRO A 249 21.14 23.81 3.33
C PRO A 249 20.79 24.87 4.38
N THR A 250 20.09 24.46 5.44
CA THR A 250 20.07 25.20 6.71
C THR A 250 20.07 24.20 7.89
N PRO A 251 20.81 24.46 8.98
CA PRO A 251 21.38 23.42 9.85
C PRO A 251 20.41 22.88 10.90
N ALA A 252 20.51 21.59 11.20
CA ALA A 252 19.87 20.96 12.36
C ALA A 252 20.84 20.96 13.56
N GLU A 253 20.30 21.40 14.69
CA GLU A 253 20.95 21.51 16.01
C GLU A 253 21.10 20.12 16.66
N ASP A 254 22.24 19.92 17.31
CA ASP A 254 22.77 18.68 17.90
C ASP A 254 21.90 18.05 19.00
N ALA A 255 21.84 16.71 18.99
CA ALA A 255 21.67 15.90 20.20
C ALA A 255 22.56 14.63 20.10
N PRO A 256 23.23 14.21 21.19
CA PRO A 256 24.44 13.40 21.11
C PRO A 256 24.17 11.91 20.94
N VAL A 257 24.85 11.30 19.95
CA VAL A 257 24.90 9.85 19.75
C VAL A 257 26.10 9.28 20.50
N ALA A 258 25.84 8.42 21.48
CA ALA A 258 26.85 7.55 22.07
C ALA A 258 27.24 6.45 21.05
N LYS A 259 28.52 6.42 20.69
CA LYS A 259 29.15 5.48 19.77
C LYS A 259 28.98 4.01 20.18
N SER A 260 28.57 3.16 19.24
CA SER A 260 28.99 1.76 19.18
C SER A 260 29.48 1.43 17.75
N GLU A 261 30.73 1.79 17.48
CA GLU A 261 31.40 1.64 16.17
C GLU A 261 31.60 0.18 15.72
N SER A 262 31.34 -0.85 16.55
CA SER A 262 31.60 -2.26 16.13
C SER A 262 30.40 -2.96 15.47
N ALA A 263 29.15 -2.53 15.74
CA ALA A 263 27.96 -3.17 15.19
C ALA A 263 27.70 -2.78 13.72
N THR A 264 28.14 -1.58 13.32
CA THR A 264 28.00 -1.05 11.96
C THR A 264 28.99 -1.70 10.98
N VAL A 265 30.19 -2.09 11.41
CA VAL A 265 31.19 -2.71 10.52
C VAL A 265 30.79 -4.14 10.16
N GLU A 266 30.34 -4.92 11.15
CA GLU A 266 29.97 -6.33 10.97
C GLU A 266 28.70 -6.50 10.12
N ALA A 267 27.75 -5.56 10.22
CA ALA A 267 26.56 -5.52 9.37
C ALA A 267 26.90 -5.16 7.91
N THR A 268 27.92 -4.31 7.70
CA THR A 268 28.36 -3.90 6.37
C THR A 268 29.13 -5.03 5.66
N GLU A 269 30.00 -5.75 6.38
CA GLU A 269 30.73 -6.91 5.82
C GLU A 269 29.79 -8.07 5.44
N LYS A 270 28.79 -8.39 6.26
CA LYS A 270 27.82 -9.46 5.97
C LYS A 270 26.88 -9.11 4.81
N SER A 271 26.51 -7.83 4.69
CA SER A 271 25.72 -7.34 3.55
C SER A 271 26.51 -7.43 2.25
N ASN A 272 27.80 -7.12 2.30
CA ASN A 272 28.72 -7.27 1.16
C ASN A 272 28.95 -8.73 0.76
N ASP A 273 29.01 -9.67 1.72
CA ASP A 273 29.10 -11.12 1.44
C ASP A 273 27.82 -11.68 0.80
N ILE A 274 26.64 -11.21 1.24
CA ILE A 274 25.36 -11.56 0.61
C ILE A 274 25.28 -10.97 -0.81
N LEU A 275 25.72 -9.72 -1.01
CA LEU A 275 25.80 -9.09 -2.33
C LEU A 275 26.77 -9.81 -3.27
N ALA A 276 27.94 -10.23 -2.77
CA ALA A 276 28.92 -11.01 -3.54
C ALA A 276 28.32 -12.35 -4.00
N LYS A 277 27.62 -13.07 -3.12
CA LYS A 277 26.92 -14.32 -3.46
C LYS A 277 25.77 -14.13 -4.47
N ILE A 278 25.13 -12.96 -4.47
CA ILE A 278 24.10 -12.62 -5.46
C ILE A 278 24.75 -12.28 -6.82
N ARG A 279 25.85 -11.52 -6.83
CA ARG A 279 26.60 -11.16 -8.04
C ARG A 279 27.25 -12.37 -8.71
N GLU A 280 27.88 -13.26 -7.95
CA GLU A 280 28.47 -14.51 -8.47
C GLU A 280 27.43 -15.44 -9.11
N ARG A 281 26.18 -15.41 -8.64
CA ARG A 281 25.08 -16.16 -9.27
C ARG A 281 24.64 -15.54 -10.60
N LYS A 282 24.74 -14.21 -10.77
CA LYS A 282 24.42 -13.50 -12.03
C LYS A 282 25.42 -13.87 -13.14
N GLU A 283 26.71 -13.93 -12.80
CA GLU A 283 27.77 -14.33 -13.74
C GLU A 283 27.68 -15.79 -14.18
N ARG A 284 27.14 -16.67 -13.34
CA ARG A 284 26.94 -18.10 -13.65
C ARG A 284 25.72 -18.41 -14.51
N VAL A 285 24.74 -17.51 -14.57
CA VAL A 285 23.50 -17.69 -15.35
C VAL A 285 23.57 -16.98 -16.71
N ALA A 286 24.49 -16.02 -16.85
CA ALA A 286 24.73 -15.27 -18.08
C ALA A 286 25.81 -15.89 -19.00
N GLY A 287 26.41 -17.02 -18.63
CA GLY A 287 27.34 -17.80 -19.45
C GLY A 287 26.78 -19.19 -19.79
#